data_AF-A4IDM0-F1
#
_entry.id   AF-A4IDM0-F1
#
_cell.length_a   1.000
_cell.length_b   1.000
_cell.length_c   1.000
_cell.angle_alpha   90.00
_cell.angle_beta   90.00
_cell.angle_gamma   90.00
#
_symmetry.space_group_name_H-M   'P 1'
#
loop_
_entity.id
_entity.type
_entity.pdbx_description
1 polymer ?
#
loop_
_entity_poly.entity_id
_entity_poly.type
_entity_poly.pdbx_seq_one_letter_code
_entity_poly.pdbx_strand_id
1 'polypeptide(L)'
;MRRAGWRAVTPTAAVVGSTRVSQALALPSSASSWSLCDCSYVSAQCRFHHAVGLLGRTRITRFDLRKHEMEKRRLRELEKAGIDPTDDDDAPWIAPEEQQRLDEEEERRRAEMEEQRQAFIKKRAEEDAVKRQKFKEFRAKQIAMSRHRKEAAEEKKEEARQHRQQTSRVEVAKEANAAEDGADAKDASHHGTQ
;
A
#
# COMPACT_ATOMS: atom_id res chain seq x y z
N MET A 1 -45.07 31.67 33.01
CA MET A 1 -43.78 31.43 32.32
C MET A 1 -43.38 29.96 32.43
N ARG A 2 -43.70 29.10 31.45
CA ARG A 2 -43.00 27.83 31.19
C ARG A 2 -43.15 27.57 29.68
N ARG A 3 -42.05 27.73 28.92
CA ARG A 3 -42.01 27.39 27.50
C ARG A 3 -41.86 25.87 27.40
N ALA A 4 -42.82 25.18 26.79
CA ALA A 4 -42.69 23.77 26.46
C ALA A 4 -41.55 23.63 25.43
N GLY A 5 -40.46 23.00 25.86
CA GLY A 5 -39.27 22.79 25.03
C GLY A 5 -39.59 21.84 23.89
N TRP A 6 -39.26 22.25 22.66
CA TRP A 6 -39.34 21.40 21.49
C TRP A 6 -38.23 20.37 21.63
N ARG A 7 -38.57 19.09 21.82
CA ARG A 7 -37.62 18.00 21.64
C ARG A 7 -37.35 17.88 20.15
N ALA A 8 -36.19 18.39 19.73
CA ALA A 8 -35.62 18.08 18.44
C ALA A 8 -35.33 16.57 18.39
N VAL A 9 -36.14 15.82 17.65
CA VAL A 9 -35.81 14.46 17.26
C VAL A 9 -34.63 14.57 16.32
N THR A 10 -33.46 14.15 16.78
CA THR A 10 -32.25 14.04 15.96
C THR A 10 -32.51 13.05 14.83
N PRO A 11 -32.39 13.44 13.55
CA PRO A 11 -32.48 12.50 12.46
C PRO A 11 -31.28 11.54 12.54
N THR A 12 -31.56 10.25 12.71
CA THR A 12 -30.59 9.17 12.57
C THR A 12 -30.18 9.09 11.10
N ALA A 13 -29.21 9.91 10.70
CA ALA A 13 -28.62 9.83 9.37
C ALA A 13 -27.82 8.52 9.29
N ALA A 14 -28.30 7.59 8.45
CA ALA A 14 -27.55 6.43 8.03
C ALA A 14 -26.22 6.90 7.43
N VAL A 15 -25.13 6.64 8.14
CA VAL A 15 -23.77 6.91 7.68
C VAL A 15 -23.41 5.88 6.60
N VAL A 16 -23.90 6.12 5.38
CA VAL A 16 -23.29 5.55 4.18
C VAL A 16 -22.03 6.37 3.93
N GLY A 17 -20.88 5.73 4.13
CA GLY A 17 -19.57 6.34 4.01
C GLY A 17 -19.38 7.10 2.71
N SER A 18 -19.22 8.41 2.81
CA SER A 18 -18.51 9.21 1.82
C SER A 18 -17.59 10.16 2.58
N THR A 19 -16.35 9.73 2.72
CA THR A 19 -15.26 10.56 3.23
C THR A 19 -15.10 11.77 2.32
N ARG A 20 -15.36 12.96 2.88
CA ARG A 20 -15.02 14.24 2.28
C ARG A 20 -13.53 14.25 1.91
N VAL A 21 -13.21 14.18 0.62
CA VAL A 21 -11.88 14.56 0.14
C VAL A 21 -11.95 16.04 -0.22
N SER A 22 -11.50 16.86 0.71
CA SER A 22 -11.24 18.28 0.51
C SER A 22 -10.25 18.43 -0.63
N GLN A 23 -10.72 18.84 -1.80
CA GLN A 23 -9.86 19.23 -2.92
C GLN A 23 -9.31 20.63 -2.60
N ALA A 24 -8.23 20.66 -1.82
CA ALA A 24 -7.48 21.88 -1.57
C ALA A 24 -6.64 22.21 -2.81
N LEU A 25 -6.91 23.40 -3.35
CA LEU A 25 -6.22 24.07 -4.45
C LEU A 25 -4.73 24.23 -4.12
N ALA A 26 -3.85 23.57 -4.89
CA ALA A 26 -2.44 23.94 -4.98
C ALA A 26 -2.18 24.37 -6.42
N LEU A 27 -1.99 25.68 -6.60
CA LEU A 27 -1.74 26.34 -7.87
C LEU A 27 -0.44 25.83 -8.54
N PRO A 28 -0.43 25.50 -9.83
CA PRO A 28 0.80 25.38 -10.58
C PRO A 28 1.40 26.77 -10.85
N SER A 29 2.63 26.95 -10.39
CA SER A 29 3.46 28.11 -10.66
C SER A 29 3.74 28.21 -12.17
N SER A 30 3.55 29.41 -12.69
CA SER A 30 3.78 29.80 -14.08
C SER A 30 5.24 30.25 -14.22
N ALA A 31 6.06 29.46 -14.93
CA ALA A 31 7.19 29.93 -15.77
C ALA A 31 8.08 28.74 -16.17
N SER A 32 7.96 28.28 -17.43
CA SER A 32 9.05 28.26 -18.43
C SER A 32 8.71 27.34 -19.60
N SER A 33 8.53 27.96 -20.78
CA SER A 33 9.05 27.55 -22.10
C SER A 33 8.91 26.06 -22.49
N TRP A 34 7.84 25.68 -23.20
CA TRP A 34 7.79 25.56 -24.67
C TRP A 34 8.80 24.52 -25.21
N SER A 35 8.41 23.24 -25.16
CA SER A 35 8.92 22.22 -26.06
C SER A 35 7.72 21.65 -26.82
N LEU A 36 7.55 22.19 -28.04
CA LEU A 36 6.73 21.62 -29.10
C LEU A 36 7.45 20.37 -29.62
N CYS A 37 7.00 19.20 -29.19
CA CYS A 37 7.24 17.94 -29.89
C CYS A 37 5.94 17.13 -29.92
N ASP A 38 5.26 17.37 -31.03
CA ASP A 38 4.51 16.44 -31.87
C ASP A 38 4.36 14.97 -31.45
N CYS A 39 3.16 14.51 -31.85
CA CYS A 39 2.80 13.19 -32.32
C CYS A 39 2.18 12.18 -31.35
N SER A 40 0.88 12.00 -31.61
CA SER A 40 0.08 10.79 -31.50
C SER A 40 -0.36 10.37 -30.10
N TYR A 41 -1.59 10.77 -29.77
CA TYR A 41 -2.74 9.86 -29.76
C TYR A 41 -2.41 8.39 -29.45
N VAL A 42 -1.72 8.13 -28.35
CA VAL A 42 -1.97 6.93 -27.58
C VAL A 42 -2.82 7.44 -26.44
N SER A 43 -4.12 7.45 -26.72
CA SER A 43 -5.16 7.33 -25.73
C SER A 43 -4.61 6.38 -24.68
N ALA A 44 -4.13 6.93 -23.57
CA ALA A 44 -3.97 6.17 -22.36
C ALA A 44 -5.38 5.64 -22.16
N GLN A 45 -5.58 4.38 -22.54
CA GLN A 45 -6.66 3.56 -22.08
C GLN A 45 -6.49 3.62 -20.57
N CYS A 46 -7.05 4.66 -19.97
CA CYS A 46 -7.58 4.63 -18.64
C CYS A 46 -8.46 3.41 -18.70
N ARG A 47 -7.87 2.29 -18.31
CA ARG A 47 -8.59 1.14 -17.81
C ARG A 47 -9.38 1.77 -16.67
N PHE A 48 -10.57 2.24 -17.02
CA PHE A 48 -11.71 2.10 -16.16
C PHE A 48 -11.72 0.60 -15.86
N HIS A 49 -10.97 0.23 -14.82
CA HIS A 49 -11.43 -0.76 -13.88
C HIS A 49 -12.73 -0.17 -13.35
N HIS A 50 -13.77 -0.25 -14.18
CA HIS A 50 -15.12 -0.36 -13.70
C HIS A 50 -15.02 -1.36 -12.56
N ALA A 51 -15.61 -1.01 -11.43
CA ALA A 51 -15.90 -1.95 -10.37
C ALA A 51 -16.83 -3.03 -10.95
N VAL A 52 -16.25 -3.94 -11.73
CA VAL A 52 -16.89 -5.13 -12.28
C VAL A 52 -16.61 -6.20 -11.25
N GLY A 53 -17.57 -6.42 -10.35
CA GLY A 53 -17.48 -7.59 -9.49
C GLY A 53 -18.16 -7.46 -8.14
N LEU A 54 -19.34 -6.83 -8.07
CA LEU A 54 -20.38 -7.15 -7.08
C LEU A 54 -21.70 -6.44 -7.34
N LEU A 55 -21.76 -5.51 -8.32
CA LEU A 55 -22.99 -5.28 -9.09
C LEU A 55 -23.06 -6.35 -10.17
N GLY A 56 -23.10 -7.63 -9.73
CA GLY A 56 -23.41 -8.74 -10.61
C GLY A 56 -24.68 -8.37 -11.35
N ARG A 57 -24.61 -8.43 -12.69
CA ARG A 57 -25.71 -8.15 -13.63
C ARG A 57 -27.04 -8.26 -12.91
N THR A 58 -27.56 -7.15 -12.38
CA THR A 58 -28.96 -7.13 -12.01
C THR A 58 -29.59 -7.31 -13.38
N ARG A 59 -30.12 -8.51 -13.66
CA ARG A 59 -31.02 -8.65 -14.80
C ARG A 59 -31.96 -7.49 -14.61
N ILE A 60 -32.00 -6.56 -15.55
CA ILE A 60 -33.00 -5.50 -15.52
C ILE A 60 -34.31 -6.28 -15.62
N THR A 61 -34.86 -6.63 -14.46
CA THR A 61 -36.20 -7.18 -14.34
C THR A 61 -37.04 -5.99 -14.71
N ARG A 62 -37.41 -5.92 -16.00
CA ARG A 62 -38.38 -4.94 -16.46
C ARG A 62 -39.57 -5.05 -15.52
N PHE A 63 -39.90 -3.93 -14.90
CA PHE A 63 -41.06 -3.86 -14.01
C PHE A 63 -42.29 -4.29 -14.81
N ASP A 64 -42.88 -5.41 -14.42
CA ASP A 64 -44.07 -5.92 -15.07
C ASP A 64 -45.29 -5.15 -14.52
N LEU A 65 -45.78 -4.21 -15.33
CA LEU A 65 -46.95 -3.39 -15.00
C LEU A 65 -48.17 -4.25 -14.68
N ARG A 66 -48.36 -5.39 -15.37
CA ARG A 66 -49.49 -6.28 -15.16
C ARG A 66 -49.37 -6.98 -13.81
N LYS A 67 -48.17 -7.48 -13.49
CA LYS A 67 -47.89 -8.11 -12.18
C LYS A 67 -48.13 -7.11 -11.05
N HIS A 68 -47.60 -5.90 -11.18
CA HIS A 68 -47.78 -4.85 -10.18
C HIS A 68 -49.25 -4.41 -10.03
N GLU A 69 -50.01 -4.33 -11.12
CA GLU A 69 -51.45 -4.01 -11.03
C GLU A 69 -52.23 -5.12 -10.31
N MET A 70 -51.89 -6.40 -10.59
CA MET A 70 -52.47 -7.54 -9.87
C MET A 70 -52.11 -7.54 -8.40
N GLU A 71 -50.86 -7.25 -8.04
CA GLU A 71 -50.42 -7.10 -6.65
C GLU A 71 -51.16 -5.95 -5.95
N LYS A 72 -51.36 -4.82 -6.64
CA LYS A 72 -52.14 -3.70 -6.08
C LYS A 72 -53.61 -4.05 -5.85
N ARG A 73 -54.24 -4.86 -6.72
CA ARG A 73 -55.59 -5.39 -6.48
C ARG A 73 -55.59 -6.34 -5.28
N ARG A 74 -54.62 -7.26 -5.20
CA ARG A 74 -54.46 -8.16 -4.05
C ARG A 74 -54.30 -7.39 -2.73
N LEU A 75 -53.48 -6.33 -2.73
CA LEU A 75 -53.27 -5.52 -1.54
C LEU A 75 -54.56 -4.84 -1.09
N ARG A 76 -55.37 -4.34 -2.03
CA ARG A 76 -56.70 -3.77 -1.73
C ARG A 76 -57.69 -4.81 -1.22
N GLU A 77 -57.62 -6.05 -1.71
CA GLU A 77 -58.46 -7.15 -1.23
C GLU A 77 -58.06 -7.57 0.19
N LEU A 78 -56.76 -7.62 0.50
CA LEU A 78 -56.24 -7.86 1.85
C LEU A 78 -56.61 -6.73 2.81
N GLU A 79 -56.44 -5.48 2.40
CA GLU A 79 -56.88 -4.29 3.15
C GLU A 79 -58.39 -4.33 3.42
N LYS A 80 -59.19 -4.70 2.42
CA LYS A 80 -60.65 -4.86 2.59
C LYS A 80 -61.01 -6.01 3.54
N ALA A 81 -60.20 -7.07 3.56
CA ALA A 81 -60.37 -8.19 4.49
C ALA A 81 -59.88 -7.85 5.91
N GLY A 82 -59.21 -6.71 6.12
CA GLY A 82 -58.60 -6.33 7.39
C GLY A 82 -57.35 -7.14 7.73
N ILE A 83 -56.68 -7.72 6.73
CA ILE A 83 -55.44 -8.48 6.90
C ILE A 83 -54.29 -7.56 6.48
N ASP A 84 -53.54 -7.01 7.43
CA ASP A 84 -52.33 -6.26 7.13
C ASP A 84 -51.17 -7.25 6.94
N PRO A 85 -50.56 -7.34 5.75
CA PRO A 85 -49.41 -8.22 5.54
C PRO A 85 -48.15 -7.76 6.30
N THR A 86 -48.17 -6.57 6.90
CA THR A 86 -47.10 -6.01 7.74
C THR A 86 -47.45 -5.98 9.23
N ASP A 87 -48.63 -6.47 9.64
CA ASP A 87 -48.92 -6.61 11.06
C ASP A 87 -47.99 -7.65 11.67
N ASP A 88 -47.11 -7.19 12.56
CA ASP A 88 -46.28 -8.04 13.41
C ASP A 88 -47.14 -8.88 14.39
N ASP A 89 -48.45 -8.60 14.48
CA ASP A 89 -49.42 -9.37 15.27
C ASP A 89 -49.61 -10.81 14.75
N ASP A 90 -49.25 -11.10 13.49
CA ASP A 90 -49.22 -12.46 12.92
C ASP A 90 -47.97 -13.26 13.36
N ALA A 91 -47.04 -12.66 14.10
CA ALA A 91 -45.93 -13.41 14.67
C ALA A 91 -46.47 -14.45 15.66
N PRO A 92 -46.15 -15.75 15.50
CA PRO A 92 -46.62 -16.77 16.43
C PRO A 92 -46.14 -16.41 17.84
N TRP A 93 -47.02 -16.46 18.84
CA TRP A 93 -46.61 -16.30 20.23
C TRP A 93 -45.56 -17.37 20.57
N ILE A 94 -44.32 -16.93 20.79
CA ILE A 94 -43.23 -17.77 21.27
C ILE A 94 -43.35 -17.90 22.79
N ALA A 95 -43.42 -19.13 23.30
CA ALA A 95 -43.45 -19.36 24.74
C ALA A 95 -42.17 -18.79 25.39
N PRO A 96 -42.24 -18.20 26.60
CA PRO A 96 -41.05 -17.60 27.24
C PRO A 96 -39.84 -18.55 27.36
N GLU A 97 -40.09 -19.85 27.59
CA GLU A 97 -39.04 -20.87 27.64
C GLU A 97 -38.42 -21.15 26.26
N GLU A 98 -39.22 -21.11 25.20
CA GLU A 98 -38.73 -21.24 23.82
C GLU A 98 -37.93 -20.01 23.40
N GLN A 99 -38.35 -18.81 23.83
CA GLN A 99 -37.61 -17.58 23.59
C GLN A 99 -36.22 -17.62 24.24
N GLN A 100 -36.13 -18.06 25.50
CA GLN A 100 -34.84 -18.21 26.18
C GLN A 100 -33.91 -19.17 25.41
N ARG A 101 -34.45 -20.29 24.90
CA ARG A 101 -33.66 -21.23 24.09
C ARG A 101 -33.17 -20.61 22.78
N LEU A 102 -34.01 -19.81 22.12
CA LEU A 102 -33.63 -19.11 20.89
C LEU A 102 -32.55 -18.06 21.18
N ASP A 103 -32.68 -17.32 22.27
CA ASP A 103 -31.70 -16.32 22.68
C ASP A 103 -30.34 -16.96 22.98
N GLU A 104 -30.31 -18.08 23.72
CA GLU A 104 -29.09 -18.84 24.00
C GLU A 104 -28.44 -19.42 22.72
N GLU A 105 -29.22 -19.91 21.76
CA GLU A 105 -28.70 -20.39 20.47
C GLU A 105 -28.18 -19.25 19.59
N GLU A 106 -28.86 -18.11 19.59
CA GLU A 106 -28.40 -16.92 18.88
C GLU A 106 -27.11 -16.36 19.50
N GLU A 107 -26.99 -16.34 20.83
CA GLU A 107 -25.76 -15.97 21.52
C GLU A 107 -24.59 -16.88 21.15
N ARG A 108 -24.81 -18.20 21.04
CA ARG A 108 -23.77 -19.14 20.54
C ARG A 108 -23.36 -18.81 19.12
N ARG A 109 -24.32 -18.60 18.22
CA ARG A 109 -24.02 -18.22 16.82
C ARG A 109 -23.28 -16.89 16.73
N ARG A 110 -23.66 -15.90 17.54
CA ARG A 110 -22.96 -14.60 17.63
C ARG A 110 -21.54 -14.79 18.15
N ALA A 111 -21.34 -15.60 19.19
CA ALA A 111 -20.02 -15.89 19.75
C ALA A 111 -19.09 -16.57 18.72
N GLU A 112 -19.57 -17.58 18.00
CA GLU A 112 -18.78 -18.27 16.96
C GLU A 112 -18.36 -17.31 15.83
N MET A 113 -19.29 -16.45 15.37
CA MET A 113 -18.99 -15.46 14.34
C MET A 113 -18.02 -14.39 14.84
N GLU A 114 -18.08 -14.03 16.12
CA GLU A 114 -17.12 -13.11 16.74
C GLU A 114 -15.74 -13.76 16.84
N GLU A 115 -15.64 -15.02 17.28
CA GLU A 115 -14.38 -15.77 17.33
C GLU A 115 -13.74 -15.87 15.94
N GLN A 116 -14.53 -16.15 14.89
CA GLN A 116 -14.03 -16.16 13.52
C GLN A 116 -13.49 -14.80 13.08
N ARG A 117 -14.21 -13.71 13.40
CA ARG A 117 -13.75 -12.35 13.11
C ARG A 117 -12.45 -12.03 13.85
N GLN A 118 -12.38 -12.35 15.14
CA GLN A 118 -11.18 -12.14 15.94
C GLN A 118 -10.00 -12.97 15.42
N ALA A 119 -10.22 -14.23 15.05
CA ALA A 119 -9.20 -15.09 14.45
C ALA A 119 -8.67 -14.53 13.12
N PHE A 120 -9.55 -14.02 12.26
CA PHE A 120 -9.15 -13.38 11.01
C PHE A 120 -8.31 -12.11 11.25
N ILE A 121 -8.71 -11.28 12.21
CA ILE A 121 -7.96 -10.07 12.58
C ILE A 121 -6.58 -10.44 13.13
N LYS A 122 -6.49 -11.46 14.00
CA LYS A 122 -5.21 -11.94 14.56
C LYS A 122 -4.27 -12.46 13.46
N LYS A 123 -4.75 -13.31 12.56
CA LYS A 123 -3.95 -13.81 11.42
C LYS A 123 -3.41 -12.67 10.56
N ARG A 124 -4.26 -11.69 10.25
CA ARG A 124 -3.83 -10.50 9.49
C ARG A 124 -2.74 -9.71 10.22
N ALA A 125 -2.89 -9.53 11.53
CA ALA A 125 -1.90 -8.82 12.34
C ALA A 125 -0.55 -9.56 12.38
N GLU A 126 -0.57 -10.90 12.49
CA GLU A 126 0.63 -11.74 12.45
C GLU A 126 1.34 -11.65 11.10
N GLU A 127 0.60 -11.76 9.99
CA GLU A 127 1.16 -11.62 8.64
C GLU A 127 1.79 -10.24 8.40
N ASP A 128 1.13 -9.17 8.85
CA ASP A 128 1.65 -7.81 8.71
C ASP A 128 2.89 -7.60 9.60
N ALA A 129 2.94 -8.21 10.79
CA ALA A 129 4.14 -8.19 11.63
C ALA A 129 5.33 -8.87 10.93
N VAL A 130 5.12 -10.05 10.31
CA VAL A 130 6.15 -10.75 9.54
C VAL A 130 6.61 -9.93 8.33
N LYS A 131 5.69 -9.30 7.59
CA LYS A 131 6.05 -8.42 6.45
C LYS A 131 6.88 -7.22 6.91
N ARG A 132 6.54 -6.61 8.05
CA ARG A 132 7.32 -5.50 8.63
C ARG A 132 8.73 -5.94 9.03
N GLN A 133 8.88 -7.11 9.65
CA GLN A 133 10.20 -7.67 9.97
C GLN A 133 11.04 -7.92 8.72
N LYS A 134 10.48 -8.60 7.71
CA LYS A 134 11.16 -8.84 6.43
C LYS A 134 11.56 -7.55 5.72
N PHE A 135 10.72 -6.52 5.76
CA PHE A 135 11.05 -5.23 5.17
C PHE A 135 12.19 -4.52 5.93
N LYS A 136 12.22 -4.61 7.27
CA LYS A 136 13.33 -4.09 8.08
C LYS A 136 14.64 -4.81 7.75
N GLU A 137 14.63 -6.14 7.66
CA GLU A 137 15.80 -6.94 7.28
C GLU A 137 16.27 -6.60 5.87
N PHE A 138 15.35 -6.47 4.92
CA PHE A 138 15.66 -6.07 3.55
C PHE A 138 16.31 -4.68 3.49
N ARG A 139 15.76 -3.71 4.24
CA ARG A 139 16.34 -2.36 4.34
C ARG A 139 17.71 -2.38 5.01
N ALA A 140 17.89 -3.16 6.08
CA ALA A 140 19.18 -3.34 6.74
C ALA A 140 20.21 -3.95 5.79
N LYS A 141 19.84 -4.97 5.01
CA LYS A 141 20.69 -5.60 3.99
C LYS A 141 21.10 -4.60 2.90
N GLN A 142 20.20 -3.75 2.43
CA GLN A 142 20.50 -2.69 1.47
C GLN A 142 21.52 -1.69 2.03
N ILE A 143 21.34 -1.25 3.27
CA ILE A 143 22.29 -0.33 3.93
C ILE A 143 23.65 -1.02 4.13
N ALA A 144 23.67 -2.27 4.58
CA ALA A 144 24.90 -3.05 4.79
C ALA A 144 25.66 -3.24 3.47
N MET A 145 24.98 -3.60 2.38
CA MET A 145 25.60 -3.70 1.05
C MET A 145 26.15 -2.35 0.57
N SER A 146 25.44 -1.26 0.83
CA SER A 146 25.92 0.08 0.47
C SER A 146 27.16 0.48 1.26
N ARG A 147 27.21 0.16 2.57
CA ARG A 147 28.39 0.40 3.43
C ARG A 147 29.57 -0.44 3.00
N HIS A 148 29.39 -1.75 2.81
CA HIS A 148 30.43 -2.65 2.33
C HIS A 148 31.02 -2.22 0.99
N ARG A 149 30.19 -1.70 0.06
CA ARG A 149 30.69 -1.16 -1.22
C ARG A 149 31.54 0.09 -1.05
N LYS A 150 31.21 0.94 -0.07
CA LYS A 150 31.98 2.15 0.25
C LYS A 150 33.29 1.77 0.93
N GLU A 151 33.23 0.91 1.94
CA GLU A 151 34.41 0.39 2.65
C GLU A 151 35.37 -0.31 1.70
N ALA A 152 34.90 -1.22 0.84
CA ALA A 152 35.75 -1.87 -0.17
C ALA A 152 36.31 -0.90 -1.22
N ALA A 153 35.62 0.21 -1.51
CA ALA A 153 36.15 1.25 -2.40
C ALA A 153 37.19 2.14 -1.71
N GLU A 154 37.08 2.32 -0.40
CA GLU A 154 38.05 3.05 0.43
C GLU A 154 39.31 2.21 0.65
N GLU A 155 39.17 0.93 1.00
CA GLU A 155 40.28 -0.02 1.14
C GLU A 155 41.09 -0.11 -0.16
N LYS A 156 40.43 -0.27 -1.32
CA LYS A 156 41.12 -0.25 -2.63
C LYS A 156 41.85 1.05 -2.93
N LYS A 157 41.30 2.19 -2.49
CA LYS A 157 41.97 3.50 -2.65
C LYS A 157 43.17 3.61 -1.71
N GLU A 158 43.08 3.05 -0.52
CA GLU A 158 44.18 3.01 0.43
C GLU A 158 45.30 2.08 -0.04
N GLU A 159 44.98 0.87 -0.47
CA GLU A 159 45.91 -0.07 -1.10
C GLU A 159 46.60 0.55 -2.32
N ALA A 160 45.85 1.22 -3.20
CA ALA A 160 46.43 1.90 -4.36
C ALA A 160 47.38 3.04 -3.96
N ARG A 161 47.09 3.76 -2.86
CA ARG A 161 47.99 4.79 -2.31
C ARG A 161 49.25 4.17 -1.71
N GLN A 162 49.11 3.10 -0.95
CA GLN A 162 50.24 2.38 -0.35
C GLN A 162 51.13 1.78 -1.44
N HIS A 163 50.56 1.14 -2.45
CA HIS A 163 51.30 0.62 -3.60
C HIS A 163 52.05 1.72 -4.35
N ARG A 164 51.42 2.88 -4.60
CA ARG A 164 52.10 4.03 -5.25
C ARG A 164 53.27 4.56 -4.43
N GLN A 165 53.14 4.62 -3.09
CA GLN A 165 54.23 5.03 -2.21
C GLN A 165 55.38 4.02 -2.22
N GLN A 166 55.07 2.73 -2.23
CA GLN A 166 56.06 1.66 -2.32
C GLN A 166 56.80 1.68 -3.66
N THR A 167 56.11 1.79 -4.80
CA THR A 167 56.76 1.87 -6.10
C THR A 167 57.60 3.13 -6.25
N SER A 168 57.13 4.30 -5.79
CA SER A 168 57.95 5.52 -5.82
C SER A 168 59.21 5.38 -4.97
N ARG A 169 59.17 4.65 -3.84
CA ARG A 169 60.35 4.42 -3.01
C ARG A 169 61.35 3.47 -3.68
N VAL A 170 60.87 2.46 -4.42
CA VAL A 170 61.71 1.51 -5.16
C VAL A 170 62.36 2.19 -6.38
N GLU A 171 61.63 2.99 -7.15
CA GLU A 171 62.20 3.72 -8.29
C GLU A 171 63.30 4.70 -7.84
N VAL A 172 63.07 5.47 -6.76
CA VAL A 172 64.10 6.36 -6.20
C VAL A 172 65.32 5.60 -5.71
N ALA A 173 65.15 4.43 -5.08
CA ALA A 173 66.28 3.60 -4.68
C ALA A 173 67.03 3.00 -5.88
N LYS A 174 66.32 2.64 -6.96
CA LYS A 174 66.94 2.11 -8.18
C LYS A 174 67.71 3.18 -8.94
N GLU A 175 67.21 4.41 -9.00
CA GLU A 175 67.95 5.56 -9.55
C GLU A 175 69.20 5.88 -8.73
N ALA A 176 69.14 5.80 -7.40
CA ALA A 176 70.32 5.98 -6.54
C ALA A 176 71.37 4.87 -6.74
N ASN A 177 70.94 3.61 -6.84
CA ASN A 177 71.88 2.49 -7.09
C ASN A 177 72.44 2.51 -8.52
N ALA A 178 71.66 2.90 -9.54
CA ALA A 178 72.16 3.05 -10.91
C ALA A 178 73.16 4.21 -11.03
N ALA A 179 73.06 5.23 -10.17
CA ALA A 179 74.03 6.31 -10.09
C ALA A 179 75.35 5.87 -9.42
N GLU A 180 75.34 4.89 -8.50
CA GLU A 180 76.57 4.32 -7.92
C GLU A 180 77.22 3.24 -8.80
N ASP A 181 76.46 2.29 -9.36
CA ASP A 181 77.03 1.23 -10.23
C ASP A 181 77.52 1.76 -11.60
N GLY A 182 77.12 2.98 -11.98
CA GLY A 182 77.60 3.66 -13.18
C GLY A 182 78.94 4.40 -13.02
N ALA A 183 79.52 4.46 -11.82
CA ALA A 183 80.73 5.22 -11.55
C ALA A 183 82.04 4.47 -11.84
N ASP A 184 82.03 3.14 -11.99
CA ASP A 184 83.25 2.32 -12.17
C ASP A 184 83.41 1.78 -13.61
N ALA A 185 83.19 2.64 -14.60
CA ALA A 185 83.41 2.25 -16.00
C ALA A 185 84.13 3.30 -16.84
N LYS A 186 84.99 4.18 -16.28
CA LYS A 186 85.92 5.00 -17.07
C LYS A 186 87.19 5.38 -16.31
N ASP A 187 88.06 4.40 -16.04
CA ASP A 187 89.49 4.70 -15.94
C ASP A 187 90.34 3.51 -16.41
N ALA A 188 90.25 3.21 -17.70
CA ALA A 188 91.14 2.27 -18.36
C ALA A 188 91.34 2.66 -19.83
N SER A 189 92.22 3.63 -20.08
CA SER A 189 93.34 3.50 -21.03
C SER A 189 93.90 4.87 -21.39
N HIS A 190 94.80 5.34 -20.54
CA HIS A 190 96.04 5.92 -21.01
C HIS A 190 96.74 4.92 -21.96
N HIS A 191 97.16 5.37 -23.14
CA HIS A 191 98.58 5.48 -23.49
C HIS A 191 98.72 5.91 -24.95
N GLY A 192 98.89 7.21 -25.14
CA GLY A 192 99.83 7.69 -26.13
C GLY A 192 101.23 7.50 -25.58
N THR A 193 102.11 6.90 -26.37
CA THR A 193 103.56 7.02 -26.22
C THR A 193 104.13 7.10 -27.62
N GLN A 194 104.59 8.32 -27.93
CA GLN A 194 105.61 8.75 -28.91
C GLN A 194 105.73 8.02 -30.24
#